data_AF-A0A356W1T7-F1
#
_entry.id   AF-A0A356W1T7-F1
#
_cell.length_a   1.000
_cell.length_b   1.000
_cell.length_c   1.000
_cell.angle_alpha   90.00
_cell.angle_beta   90.00
_cell.angle_gamma   90.00
#
_symmetry.space_group_name_H-M   'P 1'
#
loop_
_entity.id
_entity.type
_entity.pdbx_description
1 polymer ?
#
loop_
_entity_poly.entity_id
_entity_poly.type
_entity_poly.pdbx_seq_one_letter_code
_entity_poly.pdbx_strand_id
1 'polypeptide(L)'
;MSRPGLDANPLTLEAGWFNALFDEIGIDAEVKGLTAKSIGTGQIGENVRFVFDYARKGANAPETLVGKFPSDSPESLMTAKMLG
;
A
#
# COMPACT_ATOMS: atom_id res chain seq x y z
N MET A 1 14.80 -2.33 -7.21
CA MET A 1 13.61 -3.01 -7.74
C MET A 1 12.47 -2.00 -7.69
N SER A 2 12.09 -1.39 -8.81
CA SER A 2 10.84 -0.62 -8.85
C SER A 2 9.69 -1.61 -8.70
N ARG A 3 8.79 -1.36 -7.75
CA ARG A 3 7.57 -2.15 -7.58
C ARG A 3 6.47 -1.46 -8.38
N PRO A 4 6.16 -1.91 -9.61
CA PRO A 4 5.16 -1.27 -10.44
C PRO A 4 3.84 -1.13 -9.66
N GLY A 5 3.25 0.07 -9.69
CA GLY A 5 2.06 0.44 -8.93
C GLY A 5 2.31 1.19 -7.62
N LEU A 6 3.50 1.06 -7.02
CA LEU A 6 3.84 1.75 -5.76
C LEU A 6 4.41 3.16 -5.98
N ASP A 7 4.91 3.42 -7.20
CA ASP A 7 5.39 4.73 -7.66
C ASP A 7 4.24 5.66 -8.13
N ALA A 8 2.99 5.18 -8.07
CA ALA A 8 1.77 5.89 -8.47
C ALA A 8 0.85 6.14 -7.25
N ASN A 9 -0.36 6.69 -7.48
CA ASN A 9 -1.33 6.95 -6.42
C ASN A 9 -1.69 5.65 -5.66
N PRO A 10 -1.40 5.53 -4.35
CA PRO A 10 -1.64 4.31 -3.60
C PRO A 10 -3.13 3.93 -3.47
N LEU A 11 -4.05 4.86 -3.72
CA LEU A 11 -5.49 4.58 -3.75
C LEU A 11 -5.93 3.77 -4.97
N THR A 12 -5.08 3.64 -6.00
CA THR A 12 -5.35 2.83 -7.19
C THR A 12 -4.80 1.41 -7.09
N LEU A 13 -4.23 1.02 -5.93
CA LEU A 13 -3.76 -0.35 -5.71
C LEU A 13 -4.95 -1.30 -5.63
N GLU A 14 -4.90 -2.38 -6.39
CA GLU A 14 -5.95 -3.38 -6.47
C GLU A 14 -5.54 -4.72 -5.82
N ALA A 15 -6.53 -5.61 -5.62
CA ALA A 15 -6.34 -6.90 -4.97
C ALA A 15 -5.21 -7.75 -5.58
N GLY A 16 -5.06 -7.71 -6.91
CA GLY A 16 -4.00 -8.46 -7.61
C GLY A 16 -2.59 -8.05 -7.17
N TRP A 17 -2.37 -6.77 -6.87
CA TRP A 17 -1.09 -6.28 -6.37
C TRP A 17 -0.79 -6.83 -4.97
N PHE A 18 -1.79 -6.84 -4.08
CA PHE A 18 -1.63 -7.40 -2.74
C PHE A 18 -1.46 -8.92 -2.73
N ASN A 19 -2.12 -9.64 -3.64
CA ASN A 19 -1.92 -11.08 -3.81
C ASN A 19 -0.48 -11.40 -4.21
N ALA A 20 0.09 -10.64 -5.16
CA ALA A 20 1.50 -10.79 -5.54
C ALA A 20 2.44 -10.46 -4.38
N LEU A 21 2.15 -9.41 -3.61
CA LEU A 21 2.93 -9.06 -2.42
C LEU A 21 2.88 -10.18 -1.36
N PHE A 22 1.68 -10.67 -1.03
CA PHE A 22 1.49 -11.70 -0.02
C PHE A 22 2.19 -13.01 -0.41
N ASP A 23 2.13 -13.39 -1.68
CA ASP A 23 2.90 -14.52 -2.22
C ASP A 23 4.42 -14.30 -2.05
N GLU A 24 4.93 -13.12 -2.44
CA GLU A 24 6.36 -12.77 -2.31
C GLU A 24 6.87 -12.85 -0.86
N ILE A 25 6.04 -12.46 0.11
CA ILE A 25 6.41 -12.46 1.54
C ILE A 25 5.92 -13.70 2.30
N GLY A 26 5.31 -14.67 1.61
CA GLY A 26 4.88 -15.95 2.20
C GLY A 26 3.64 -15.86 3.12
N ILE A 27 2.79 -14.85 2.94
CA ILE A 27 1.48 -14.79 3.60
C ILE A 27 0.47 -15.59 2.78
N ASP A 28 -0.07 -16.67 3.36
CA ASP A 28 -1.19 -17.42 2.74
C ASP A 28 -2.48 -16.62 2.84
N ALA A 29 -2.74 -15.80 1.82
CA ALA A 29 -3.96 -15.04 1.68
C ALA A 29 -4.30 -14.83 0.21
N GLU A 30 -5.59 -14.71 -0.06
CA GLU A 30 -6.13 -14.36 -1.37
C GLU A 30 -7.18 -13.26 -1.16
N VAL A 31 -6.84 -12.06 -1.59
CA VAL A 31 -7.70 -10.88 -1.61
C VAL A 31 -8.54 -10.94 -2.88
N LYS A 32 -9.87 -10.85 -2.73
CA LYS A 32 -10.80 -10.69 -3.87
C LYS A 32 -11.25 -9.25 -4.08
N GLY A 33 -11.14 -8.43 -3.04
CA GLY A 33 -11.47 -7.02 -3.08
C GLY A 33 -10.83 -6.27 -1.91
N LEU A 34 -10.79 -4.95 -2.00
CA LEU A 34 -10.27 -4.12 -0.93
C LEU A 34 -10.94 -2.75 -0.91
N THR A 35 -10.87 -2.09 0.23
CA THR A 35 -11.20 -0.67 0.36
C THR A 35 -9.94 0.08 0.79
N ALA A 36 -9.59 1.13 0.04
CA ALA A 36 -8.49 2.03 0.37
C ALA A 36 -9.05 3.36 0.88
N LYS A 37 -8.51 3.87 1.99
CA LYS A 37 -8.88 5.18 2.54
C LYS A 37 -7.66 5.93 3.01
N SER A 38 -7.50 7.18 2.57
CA SER A 38 -6.49 8.07 3.14
C SER A 38 -6.85 8.40 4.59
N ILE A 39 -5.89 8.20 5.50
CA ILE A 39 -6.02 8.42 6.95
C ILE A 39 -5.04 9.47 7.48
N GLY A 40 -4.22 10.06 6.61
CA GLY A 40 -3.25 11.10 6.98
C GLY A 40 -3.83 12.51 6.85
N THR A 41 -3.21 13.48 7.54
CA THR A 41 -3.50 14.92 7.42
C THR A 41 -2.72 15.59 6.28
N GLY A 42 -2.04 14.82 5.43
CA GLY A 42 -1.30 15.32 4.27
C GLY A 42 0.02 16.04 4.57
N GLN A 43 0.53 16.00 5.80
CA GLN A 43 1.68 16.83 6.20
C GLN A 43 3.07 16.21 5.89
N ILE A 44 3.25 14.90 6.05
CA ILE A 44 4.56 14.22 5.91
C ILE A 44 4.40 12.86 5.20
N GLY A 45 3.59 12.83 4.12
CA GLY A 45 3.32 11.62 3.34
C GLY A 45 1.88 11.11 3.44
N GLU A 46 1.46 10.38 2.41
CA GLU A 46 0.13 9.82 2.35
C GLU A 46 0.07 8.50 3.12
N ASN A 47 -0.82 8.44 4.09
CA ASN A 47 -1.08 7.23 4.86
C ASN A 47 -2.40 6.65 4.36
N VAL A 48 -2.37 5.45 3.79
CA VAL A 48 -3.57 4.79 3.28
C VAL A 48 -3.83 3.54 4.11
N ARG A 49 -5.06 3.43 4.62
CA ARG A 49 -5.58 2.21 5.22
C ARG A 49 -6.24 1.37 4.14
N PHE A 50 -5.82 0.11 4.07
CA PHE A 50 -6.44 -0.94 3.29
C PHE A 50 -7.20 -1.88 4.22
N VAL A 51 -8.46 -2.14 3.87
CA VAL A 51 -9.29 -3.19 4.47
C VAL A 51 -9.50 -4.22 3.38
N PHE A 52 -9.13 -5.47 3.64
CA PHE A 52 -9.18 -6.54 2.65
C PHE A 52 -10.45 -7.38 2.81
N ASP A 53 -11.07 -7.67 1.68
CA ASP A 53 -12.08 -8.69 1.54
C ASP A 53 -11.40 -9.94 0.95
N TYR A 54 -11.28 -10.98 1.76
CA TYR A 54 -10.52 -12.18 1.44
C TYR A 54 -11.42 -13.24 0.81
N ALA A 55 -10.95 -13.86 -0.27
CA ALA A 55 -11.44 -15.18 -0.72
C ALA A 55 -10.85 -16.30 0.15
N ARG A 56 -9.57 -16.16 0.54
CA ARG A 56 -8.88 -17.05 1.49
C ARG A 56 -8.08 -16.21 2.48
N LYS A 57 -8.23 -16.48 3.78
CA LYS A 57 -7.51 -15.78 4.86
C LYS A 57 -6.81 -16.81 5.74
N GLY A 58 -5.51 -16.99 5.53
CA GLY A 58 -4.68 -17.79 6.43
C GLY A 58 -4.53 -17.13 7.80
N ALA A 59 -4.05 -17.88 8.79
CA ALA A 59 -3.95 -17.42 10.18
C ALA A 59 -3.09 -16.15 10.37
N ASN A 60 -2.11 -15.94 9.48
CA ASN A 60 -1.18 -14.82 9.53
C ASN A 60 -1.57 -13.64 8.63
N ALA A 61 -2.72 -13.73 7.94
CA ALA A 61 -3.18 -12.69 7.03
C ALA A 61 -3.72 -11.47 7.82
N PRO A 62 -3.28 -10.25 7.51
CA PRO A 62 -3.65 -9.06 8.27
C PRO A 62 -5.13 -8.71 8.11
N GLU A 63 -5.79 -8.26 9.17
CA GLU A 63 -7.17 -7.76 9.07
C GLU A 63 -7.24 -6.37 8.43
N THR A 64 -6.21 -5.56 8.69
CA THR A 64 -6.05 -4.21 8.15
C THR A 64 -4.57 -3.95 7.91
N LEU A 65 -4.26 -3.22 6.83
CA LEU A 65 -2.92 -2.80 6.49
C LEU A 65 -2.89 -1.28 6.37
N VAL A 66 -1.88 -0.64 6.96
CA VAL A 66 -1.62 0.78 6.74
C VAL A 66 -0.32 0.90 5.96
N GLY A 67 -0.43 1.39 4.73
CA GLY A 67 0.73 1.74 3.91
C GLY A 67 1.12 3.19 4.13
N LYS A 68 2.42 3.44 4.31
CA LYS A 68 3.00 4.77 4.29
C LYS A 68 3.66 4.98 2.94
N PHE A 69 3.10 5.88 2.16
CA PHE A 69 3.56 6.20 0.81
C PHE A 69 4.23 7.58 0.81
N PRO A 70 5.21 7.82 -0.08
CA PRO A 70 5.72 9.18 -0.29
C PRO A 70 4.56 10.11 -0.65
N SER A 71 4.60 11.36 -0.18
CA SER A 71 3.61 12.36 -0.57
C SER A 71 3.75 12.64 -2.07
N ASP A 72 2.63 12.75 -2.79
CA ASP A 72 2.60 13.25 -4.18
C ASP A 72 3.00 14.74 -4.27
N SER A 73 3.13 15.41 -3.11
CA SER A 73 3.52 16.82 -3.01
C SER A 73 4.95 17.05 -3.53
N PRO A 74 5.17 18.02 -4.46
CA PRO A 74 6.48 18.30 -5.04
C PRO A 74 7.58 18.62 -4.00
N GLU A 75 7.19 19.14 -2.83
CA GLU A 75 8.08 19.45 -1.70
C GLU A 75 8.67 18.19 -1.03
N SER A 76 7.93 17.07 -1.01
CA SER A 76 8.42 15.78 -0.46
C SER A 76 9.40 15.09 -1.41
N LEU A 77 9.20 15.22 -2.72
CA LEU A 77 10.13 14.70 -3.74
C LEU A 77 11.46 15.46 -3.75
N MET A 78 11.44 16.79 -3.53
CA MET A 78 12.68 17.58 -3.42
C MET A 78 13.48 17.25 -2.16
N THR A 79 12.80 17.03 -1.02
CA THR A 79 13.47 16.68 0.25
C THR A 79 14.13 15.29 0.18
N ALA A 80 13.49 14.32 -0.47
CA ALA A 80 14.08 12.99 -0.69
C ALA A 80 15.30 13.03 -1.65
N LYS A 81 15.34 13.97 -2.60
CA LYS A 81 16.49 14.16 -3.51
C LYS A 81 17.68 14.90 -2.90
N MET A 82 17.49 15.68 -1.84
CA MET A 82 18.57 16.45 -1.19
C MET A 82 19.33 15.68 -0.10
N LEU A 83 18.81 14.53 0.35
CA LEU A 83 19.44 13.68 1.38
C LEU A 83 20.01 12.37 0.81
N GLY A 84 20.03 12.23 -0.52
CA GLY A 84 20.67 11.13 -1.24
C GLY A 84 22.13 11.43 -1.59
#